data_AF-A0A3C1ZVU0-F1
#
_entry.id   AF-A0A3C1ZVU0-F1
#
_cell.length_a   1.000
_cell.length_b   1.000
_cell.length_c   1.000
_cell.angle_alpha   90.00
_cell.angle_beta   90.00
_cell.angle_gamma   90.00
#
_symmetry.space_group_name_H-M   'P 1'
#
loop_
_entity.id
_entity.type
_entity.pdbx_description
1 polymer ?
#
loop_
_entity_poly.entity_id
_entity_poly.type
_entity_poly.pdbx_seq_one_letter_code
_entity_poly.pdbx_strand_id
1 'polypeptide(L)'
;MRISSWVSSPAETEMFEHTLDAFRAAEPEVAFDFEPIPGNYSEKLQLMLGTNTGPDLFYLKGYIAPSFMSFDILEPLDSYTAAEPDINLDDFYPTLLAAFQRDGVQY
;
A
#
# COMPACT_ATOMS: atom_id res chain seq x y z
N MET A 1 -3.46 12.95 4.77
CA MET A 1 -3.39 11.54 4.31
C MET A 1 -2.57 10.74 5.33
N ARG A 2 -2.94 9.50 5.64
CA ARG A 2 -2.23 8.61 6.57
C ARG A 2 -1.58 7.47 5.79
N ILE A 3 -0.29 7.27 6.00
CA ILE A 3 0.48 6.20 5.36
C ILE A 3 0.96 5.22 6.43
N SER A 4 0.79 3.92 6.23
CA SER A 4 1.27 2.91 7.18
C SER A 4 1.97 1.72 6.53
N SER A 5 3.15 1.39 7.03
CA SER A 5 3.91 0.19 6.66
C SER A 5 4.18 -0.70 7.88
N TRP A 6 4.68 -1.91 7.64
CA TRP A 6 5.34 -2.69 8.68
C TRP A 6 6.74 -2.14 8.94
N VAL A 7 7.35 -2.58 10.03
CA VAL A 7 8.76 -2.32 10.36
C VAL A 7 9.50 -3.65 10.40
N SER A 8 10.41 -3.92 9.45
CA SER A 8 11.24 -5.14 9.47
C SER A 8 12.62 -4.90 10.07
N SER A 9 13.28 -3.79 9.71
CA SER A 9 14.62 -3.47 10.21
C SER A 9 14.88 -1.96 10.27
N PRO A 10 15.88 -1.51 11.04
CA PRO A 10 16.29 -0.10 11.03
C PRO A 10 16.68 0.38 9.63
N ALA A 11 17.39 -0.43 8.85
CA ALA A 11 17.82 -0.06 7.50
C ALA A 11 16.65 0.07 6.51
N GLU A 12 15.64 -0.82 6.58
CA GLU A 12 14.42 -0.69 5.77
C GLU A 12 13.64 0.57 6.18
N THR A 13 13.55 0.84 7.48
CA THR A 13 12.84 2.02 8.01
C THR A 13 13.48 3.31 7.52
N GLU A 14 14.81 3.42 7.66
CA GLU A 14 15.59 4.57 7.18
C GLU A 14 15.44 4.77 5.67
N MET A 15 15.52 3.69 4.88
CA MET A 15 15.33 3.76 3.43
C MET A 15 13.93 4.27 3.05
N PHE A 16 12.89 3.79 3.73
CA PHE A 16 11.52 4.22 3.45
C PHE A 16 11.28 5.66 3.88
N GLU A 17 11.77 6.07 5.05
CA GLU A 17 11.69 7.47 5.51
C GLU A 17 12.39 8.42 4.54
N HIS A 18 13.56 8.06 4.00
CA HIS A 18 14.21 8.83 2.94
C HIS A 18 13.35 8.97 1.68
N THR A 19 12.62 7.91 1.31
CA THR A 19 11.69 7.96 0.16
C THR A 19 10.54 8.93 0.43
N LEU A 20 9.98 8.91 1.64
CA LEU A 20 8.90 9.82 2.06
C LEU A 20 9.38 11.27 2.13
N ASP A 21 10.59 11.52 2.62
CA ASP A 21 11.16 12.86 2.68
C ASP A 21 11.47 13.42 1.29
N ALA A 22 11.96 12.58 0.37
CA ALA A 22 12.13 12.96 -1.03
C ALA A 22 10.78 13.33 -1.67
N PHE A 23 9.73 12.55 -1.40
CA PHE A 23 8.38 12.85 -1.88
C PHE A 23 7.84 14.16 -1.29
N ARG A 24 8.02 14.42 0.02
CA ARG A 24 7.65 15.72 0.64
C ARG A 24 8.34 16.91 -0.01
N ALA A 25 9.60 16.75 -0.40
CA ALA A 25 10.36 17.80 -1.06
C ALA A 25 9.89 18.02 -2.51
N ALA A 26 9.47 16.97 -3.21
CA ALA A 26 8.99 17.03 -4.58
C ALA A 26 7.55 17.55 -4.68
N GLU A 27 6.68 17.15 -3.76
CA GLU A 27 5.23 17.43 -3.76
C GLU A 27 4.79 18.10 -2.44
N PRO A 28 5.28 19.32 -2.12
CA PRO A 28 5.05 19.97 -0.83
C PRO A 28 3.57 20.28 -0.52
N GLU A 29 2.69 20.28 -1.52
CA GLU A 29 1.25 20.46 -1.32
C GLU A 29 0.55 19.18 -0.80
N VAL A 30 1.18 18.02 -0.92
CA VAL A 30 0.61 16.75 -0.46
C VAL A 30 0.92 16.54 1.03
N ALA A 31 -0.05 16.88 1.89
CA ALA A 31 0.08 16.69 3.33
C ALA A 31 -0.19 15.24 3.77
N PHE A 32 0.81 14.60 4.38
CA PHE A 32 0.68 13.25 4.92
C PHE A 32 1.48 12.98 6.20
N ASP A 33 0.94 12.06 6.99
CA ASP A 33 1.53 11.53 8.21
C ASP A 33 1.91 10.06 8.02
N PHE A 34 3.13 9.71 8.42
CA PHE A 34 3.61 8.35 8.41
C PHE A 34 3.41 7.70 9.79
N GLU A 35 2.64 6.62 9.81
CA GLU A 35 2.24 5.89 11.01
C GLU A 35 2.61 4.40 10.87
N PRO A 36 3.88 4.02 11.10
CA PRO A 36 4.32 2.64 11.01
C PRO A 36 3.67 1.76 12.09
N ILE A 37 3.39 0.51 11.73
CA ILE A 37 2.74 -0.47 12.62
C ILE A 37 3.75 -1.58 12.94
N PRO A 38 4.43 -1.54 14.10
CA PRO A 38 5.38 -2.59 14.49
C PRO A 38 4.66 -3.84 15.03
N GLY A 39 5.28 -5.00 14.79
CA GLY A 39 4.83 -6.30 15.29
C GLY A 39 3.66 -6.88 14.48
N ASN A 40 2.50 -7.01 15.12
CA ASN A 40 1.29 -7.64 14.55
C ASN A 40 0.60 -6.76 13.50
N TYR A 41 1.31 -6.52 12.39
CA TYR A 41 0.90 -5.61 11.32
C TYR A 41 -0.47 -5.98 10.74
N SER A 42 -0.61 -7.22 10.28
CA SER A 42 -1.79 -7.69 9.55
C SER A 42 -3.05 -7.67 10.42
N GLU A 43 -2.95 -8.09 11.68
CA GLU A 43 -4.06 -8.09 12.63
C GLU A 43 -4.50 -6.66 12.99
N LYS A 44 -3.54 -5.75 13.21
CA LYS A 44 -3.85 -4.34 13.49
C LYS A 44 -4.46 -3.65 12.27
N LEU A 45 -3.89 -3.85 11.08
CA LEU A 45 -4.46 -3.30 9.84
C LEU A 45 -5.88 -3.81 9.60
N GLN A 46 -6.12 -5.11 9.76
CA GLN A 46 -7.45 -5.70 9.63
C GLN A 46 -8.44 -5.09 10.62
N LEU A 47 -8.05 -4.91 11.88
CA LEU A 47 -8.90 -4.26 12.88
C LEU A 47 -9.23 -2.82 12.48
N MET A 48 -8.23 -2.03 12.08
CA MET A 48 -8.44 -0.63 11.71
C MET A 48 -9.34 -0.49 10.48
N LEU A 49 -9.17 -1.33 9.46
CA LEU A 49 -10.06 -1.32 8.30
C LEU A 49 -11.48 -1.76 8.69
N GLY A 50 -11.61 -2.79 9.53
CA GLY A 50 -12.91 -3.25 10.05
C GLY A 50 -13.64 -2.24 10.93
N THR A 51 -12.92 -1.30 11.56
CA THR A 51 -13.49 -0.20 12.36
C THR A 51 -13.57 1.12 11.59
N ASN A 52 -13.28 1.12 10.28
CA ASN A 52 -13.26 2.32 9.44
C ASN A 52 -12.31 3.42 9.95
N THR A 53 -11.17 3.02 10.52
CA THR A 53 -10.09 3.88 11.01
C THR A 53 -8.75 3.54 10.37
N GLY A 54 -8.78 2.88 9.21
CA GLY A 54 -7.59 2.51 8.44
C GLY A 54 -6.78 3.71 7.95
N PRO A 55 -5.51 3.50 7.58
CA PRO A 55 -4.73 4.46 6.81
C PRO A 55 -5.27 4.58 5.37
N ASP A 56 -4.92 5.67 4.68
CA ASP A 56 -5.29 5.92 3.29
C ASP A 56 -4.39 5.13 2.33
N LEU A 57 -3.10 5.01 2.66
CA LEU A 57 -2.12 4.23 1.91
C LEU A 57 -1.41 3.26 2.85
N PHE A 58 -1.33 1.99 2.48
CA PHE A 58 -0.74 0.99 3.33
C PHE A 58 -0.11 -0.17 2.56
N TYR A 59 0.82 -0.83 3.23
CA TYR A 59 1.38 -2.06 2.70
C TYR A 59 0.39 -3.23 2.86
N LEU A 60 0.37 -4.12 1.87
CA LEU A 60 -0.46 -5.33 1.93
C LEU A 60 0.38 -6.54 1.52
N LYS A 61 0.24 -7.64 2.27
CA LYS A 61 0.95 -8.88 1.95
C LYS A 61 0.16 -9.65 0.91
N GLY A 62 0.80 -10.11 -0.16
CA GLY A 62 0.13 -10.80 -1.26
C GLY A 62 -0.66 -12.05 -0.83
N TYR A 63 -0.20 -12.79 0.18
CA TYR A 63 -0.91 -14.00 0.64
C TYR A 63 -2.20 -13.71 1.42
N ILE A 64 -2.40 -12.49 1.97
CA ILE A 64 -3.66 -12.08 2.61
C ILE A 64 -4.51 -11.17 1.73
N ALA A 65 -3.93 -10.58 0.68
CA ALA A 65 -4.62 -9.64 -0.21
C ALA A 65 -5.96 -10.17 -0.75
N PRO A 66 -6.10 -11.45 -1.17
CA PRO A 66 -7.40 -11.98 -1.59
C PRO A 66 -8.51 -11.88 -0.54
N SER A 67 -8.18 -12.05 0.74
CA SER A 67 -9.15 -11.87 1.82
C SER A 67 -9.60 -10.42 1.94
N PHE A 68 -8.67 -9.46 1.80
CA PHE A 68 -8.99 -8.04 1.93
C PHE A 68 -9.79 -7.54 0.72
N MET A 69 -9.44 -7.99 -0.50
CA MET A 69 -10.24 -7.73 -1.70
C MET A 69 -11.69 -8.22 -1.55
N SER A 70 -11.90 -9.37 -0.89
CA SER A 70 -13.25 -9.93 -0.66
C SER A 70 -14.14 -9.10 0.29
N PHE A 71 -13.54 -8.18 1.06
CA PHE A 71 -14.28 -7.28 1.93
C PHE A 71 -14.71 -5.99 1.23
N ASP A 72 -14.33 -5.79 -0.04
CA ASP A 72 -14.62 -4.60 -0.84
C ASP A 72 -14.14 -3.30 -0.16
N ILE A 73 -12.98 -3.36 0.50
CA ILE A 73 -12.34 -2.25 1.23
C ILE A 73 -11.10 -1.69 0.53
N LEU A 74 -10.68 -2.30 -0.58
CA LEU A 74 -9.50 -1.89 -1.34
C LEU A 74 -9.94 -1.12 -2.58
N GLU A 75 -9.22 -0.04 -2.89
CA GLU A 75 -9.46 0.77 -4.09
C GLU A 75 -8.89 0.05 -5.32
N PRO A 76 -9.66 -0.10 -6.41
CA PRO A 76 -9.14 -0.58 -7.69
C PRO A 76 -8.07 0.36 -8.26
N LEU A 77 -6.92 -0.19 -8.64
CA LEU A 77 -5.77 0.56 -9.11
C LEU A 77 -5.73 0.73 -10.63
N ASP A 78 -6.52 -0.01 -11.40
CA ASP A 78 -6.47 -0.03 -12.88
C ASP A 78 -6.58 1.37 -13.52
N SER A 79 -7.44 2.23 -12.97
CA SER A 79 -7.62 3.59 -13.51
C SER A 79 -6.41 4.49 -13.26
N TYR A 80 -5.71 4.29 -12.15
CA TYR A 80 -4.52 5.05 -11.78
C TYR A 80 -3.32 4.59 -12.60
N THR A 81 -3.14 3.27 -12.76
CA THR A 81 -2.04 2.72 -13.57
C THR A 81 -2.21 3.01 -15.05
N ALA A 82 -3.44 3.02 -15.57
CA ALA A 82 -3.70 3.42 -16.96
C ALA A 82 -3.50 4.92 -17.22
N ALA A 83 -3.63 5.76 -16.19
CA ALA A 83 -3.42 7.20 -16.30
C ALA A 83 -1.94 7.58 -16.28
N GLU A 84 -1.09 6.81 -15.56
CA GLU A 84 0.33 7.12 -15.42
C GLU A 84 1.22 6.35 -16.41
N PRO A 85 1.76 7.02 -17.45
CA PRO A 85 2.52 6.36 -18.51
C PRO A 85 3.83 5.72 -18.03
N ASP A 86 4.33 6.15 -16.86
CA ASP A 86 5.55 5.61 -16.25
C ASP A 86 5.31 4.30 -15.48
N ILE A 87 4.04 3.91 -15.27
CA ILE A 87 3.68 2.63 -14.64
C ILE A 87 3.42 1.60 -15.74
N ASN A 88 4.40 0.72 -15.96
CA ASN A 88 4.23 -0.43 -16.84
C ASN A 88 4.04 -1.72 -16.03
N LEU A 89 2.85 -2.32 -16.10
CA LEU A 89 2.56 -3.58 -15.40
C LEU A 89 3.40 -4.76 -15.94
N ASP A 90 3.89 -4.69 -17.18
CA ASP A 90 4.76 -5.74 -17.74
C ASP A 90 6.17 -5.77 -17.10
N ASP A 91 6.54 -4.73 -16.35
CA ASP A 91 7.81 -4.70 -15.60
C ASP A 91 7.76 -5.57 -14.32
N PHE A 92 6.58 -6.05 -13.93
CA PHE A 92 6.37 -6.87 -12.75
C PHE A 92 6.29 -8.35 -13.10
N TYR A 93 6.77 -9.22 -12.20
CA TYR A 93 6.56 -10.65 -12.35
C TYR A 93 5.06 -10.97 -12.30
N PRO A 94 4.50 -11.72 -13.27
CA PRO A 94 3.07 -11.98 -13.34
C PRO A 94 2.48 -12.63 -12.08
N THR A 95 3.27 -13.48 -11.40
CA THR A 95 2.85 -14.13 -10.16
C THR A 95 2.70 -13.16 -8.99
N LEU A 96 3.42 -12.04 -8.99
CA LEU A 96 3.31 -11.02 -7.96
C LEU A 96 2.08 -10.14 -8.20
N LEU A 97 1.80 -9.76 -9.45
CA LEU A 97 0.57 -9.04 -9.81
C LEU A 97 -0.68 -9.86 -9.49
N ALA A 98 -0.67 -11.14 -9.88
CA ALA A 98 -1.80 -12.04 -9.66
C ALA A 98 -2.19 -12.20 -8.18
N ALA A 99 -1.26 -11.98 -7.23
CA ALA A 99 -1.57 -12.03 -5.81
C ALA A 99 -2.49 -10.88 -5.34
N PHE A 100 -2.55 -9.79 -6.11
CA PHE A 100 -3.33 -8.59 -5.82
C PHE A 100 -4.44 -8.35 -6.85
N GLN A 101 -4.84 -9.38 -7.59
CA GLN A 101 -5.91 -9.30 -8.59
C GLN A 101 -7.16 -10.08 -8.15
N ARG A 102 -8.35 -9.51 -8.38
CA ARG A 102 -9.64 -10.20 -8.23
C ARG A 102 -10.53 -9.91 -9.44
N ASP A 103 -11.01 -10.96 -10.09
CA ASP A 103 -11.93 -10.88 -11.25
C ASP A 103 -11.44 -9.97 -12.38
N GLY A 104 -10.13 -9.95 -12.61
CA GLY A 104 -9.50 -9.12 -13.64
C GLY A 104 -9.08 -7.72 -13.17
N VAL A 105 -9.53 -7.28 -11.98
CA VAL A 105 -9.24 -5.94 -11.41
C VAL A 105 -7.99 -6.00 -10.53
N GLN A 106 -7.09 -5.04 -10.72
CA GLN A 106 -5.87 -4.85 -9.93
C GLN A 106 -6.16 -4.01 -8.69
N TYR A 107 -5.71 -4.45 -7.52
CA TYR A 107 -5.79 -3.72 -6.25
C TYR A 107 -4.41 -3.50 -5.64
#